data_AF-A0A2R6N7Z2-F1
#
_entry.id   AF-A0A2R6N7Z2-F1
#
_cell.length_a   1.000
_cell.length_b   1.000
_cell.length_c   1.000
_cell.angle_alpha   90.00
_cell.angle_beta   90.00
_cell.angle_gamma   90.00
#
_symmetry.space_group_name_H-M   'P 1'
#
loop_
_entity.id
_entity.type
_entity.pdbx_description
1 polymer ?
#
loop_
_entity_poly.entity_id
_entity_poly.type
_entity_poly.pdbx_seq_one_letter_code
_entity_poly.pdbx_strand_id
1 'polypeptide(L)'
;MELVEGRATIEDVDRFVARLGAIGDEHGCAIQAFDARYIVSRGHLERALDLADRARARDEAIARERAVEILLYAAGRRQIERAIELGVSEGAQPVVVLVAGGENAERAAASDVGALLDAEDTLDSFDAERVREFFDIGDRELAATDAGLVDLVCERVALLDVEK
;
A
#
# COMPACT_ATOMS: atom_id res chain seq x y z
N MET A 1 -3.91 -12.24 3.37
CA MET A 1 -4.08 -11.03 2.54
C MET A 1 -4.20 -11.43 1.09
N GLU A 2 -5.04 -10.73 0.35
CA GLU A 2 -5.17 -10.80 -1.09
C GLU A 2 -4.68 -9.49 -1.71
N LEU A 3 -4.18 -9.55 -2.95
CA LEU A 3 -3.85 -8.36 -3.76
C LEU A 3 -4.69 -8.40 -5.03
N VAL A 4 -5.31 -7.27 -5.35
CA VAL A 4 -6.04 -7.07 -6.60
C VAL A 4 -5.32 -6.03 -7.42
N GLU A 5 -4.94 -6.39 -8.64
CA GLU A 5 -4.17 -5.55 -9.55
C GLU A 5 -5.05 -5.10 -10.71
N GLY A 6 -4.84 -3.87 -11.18
CA GLY A 6 -5.55 -3.37 -12.34
C GLY A 6 -5.29 -1.91 -12.63
N ARG A 7 -6.05 -1.34 -13.56
CA ARG A 7 -6.13 0.10 -13.77
C ARG A 7 -7.43 0.64 -13.20
N ALA A 8 -7.36 1.86 -12.65
CA ALA A 8 -8.52 2.62 -12.23
C ALA A 8 -8.52 3.97 -12.94
N THR A 9 -9.69 4.41 -13.39
CA THR A 9 -9.94 5.82 -13.75
C THR A 9 -10.76 6.44 -12.63
N ILE A 10 -10.12 7.25 -11.79
CA ILE A 10 -10.72 7.82 -10.59
C ILE A 10 -11.14 9.25 -10.88
N GLU A 11 -12.45 9.50 -10.88
CA GLU A 11 -12.99 10.87 -11.06
C GLU A 11 -13.02 11.65 -9.76
N ASP A 12 -13.16 10.95 -8.63
CA ASP A 12 -13.28 11.51 -7.29
C ASP A 12 -12.67 10.50 -6.31
N VAL A 13 -11.58 10.90 -5.65
CA VAL A 13 -10.82 10.04 -4.75
C VAL A 13 -11.64 9.67 -3.53
N ASP A 14 -12.37 10.61 -2.94
CA ASP A 14 -13.17 10.38 -1.74
C ASP A 14 -14.27 9.35 -2.02
N ARG A 15 -14.94 9.45 -3.18
CA ARG A 15 -15.95 8.49 -3.61
C ARG A 15 -15.36 7.10 -3.86
N PHE A 16 -14.17 7.03 -4.46
CA PHE A 16 -13.49 5.76 -4.69
C PHE A 16 -13.09 5.09 -3.37
N VAL A 17 -12.48 5.85 -2.45
CA VAL A 17 -12.12 5.38 -1.11
C VAL A 17 -13.36 4.96 -0.32
N ALA A 18 -14.45 5.72 -0.37
CA ALA A 18 -15.70 5.35 0.30
C ALA A 18 -16.29 4.04 -0.23
N ARG A 19 -16.15 3.76 -1.54
CA ARG A 19 -16.60 2.51 -2.15
C ARG A 19 -15.76 1.31 -1.69
N LEU A 20 -14.44 1.48 -1.58
CA LEU A 20 -13.56 0.46 -0.99
C LEU A 20 -13.88 0.24 0.49
N GLY A 21 -14.14 1.31 1.24
CA GLY A 21 -14.57 1.25 2.63
C GLY A 21 -15.86 0.44 2.81
N ALA A 22 -16.86 0.67 1.95
CA ALA A 22 -18.11 -0.07 1.98
C ALA A 22 -17.94 -1.58 1.74
N ILE A 23 -17.07 -1.98 0.79
CA ILE A 23 -16.72 -3.39 0.56
C ILE A 23 -15.99 -3.95 1.80
N GLY A 24 -15.07 -3.17 2.37
CA GLY A 24 -14.36 -3.53 3.59
C GLY A 24 -15.30 -3.80 4.75
N ASP A 25 -16.27 -2.92 4.99
CA ASP A 25 -17.28 -3.06 6.04
C ASP A 25 -18.20 -4.27 5.81
N GLU A 26 -18.59 -4.53 4.56
CA GLU A 26 -19.43 -5.67 4.19
C GLU A 26 -18.77 -7.02 4.50
N HIS A 27 -17.47 -7.15 4.19
CA HIS A 27 -16.73 -8.39 4.35
C HIS A 27 -15.93 -8.49 5.65
N GLY A 28 -15.82 -7.40 6.42
CA GLY A 28 -14.95 -7.34 7.60
C GLY A 28 -13.46 -7.31 7.24
N CYS A 29 -13.10 -6.63 6.16
CA CYS A 29 -11.75 -6.49 5.64
C CYS A 29 -11.26 -5.04 5.73
N ALA A 30 -9.96 -4.87 5.96
CA ALA A 30 -9.28 -3.62 5.66
C ALA A 30 -8.91 -3.63 4.16
N ILE A 31 -9.28 -2.56 3.46
CA ILE A 31 -9.01 -2.41 2.02
C ILE A 31 -8.25 -1.11 1.81
N GLN A 32 -7.04 -1.19 1.26
CA GLN A 32 -6.19 -0.04 0.97
C GLN A 32 -5.72 -0.09 -0.48
N ALA A 33 -6.01 0.97 -1.24
CA ALA A 33 -5.51 1.12 -2.60
C ALA A 33 -4.20 1.92 -2.62
N PHE A 34 -3.31 1.51 -3.51
CA PHE A 34 -2.03 2.15 -3.77
C PHE A 34 -1.90 2.44 -5.26
N ASP A 35 -1.19 3.50 -5.59
CA ASP A 35 -0.64 3.67 -6.93
C ASP A 35 0.48 2.65 -7.14
N ALA A 36 0.26 1.70 -8.06
CA ALA A 36 1.18 0.58 -8.27
C ALA A 36 2.58 1.03 -8.72
N ARG A 37 2.71 2.27 -9.24
CA ARG A 37 4.01 2.85 -9.60
C ARG A 37 4.96 3.00 -8.42
N TYR A 38 4.46 3.04 -7.18
CA TYR A 38 5.29 3.15 -5.99
C TYR A 38 5.51 1.83 -5.24
N ILE A 39 4.81 0.75 -5.63
CA ILE A 39 4.86 -0.52 -4.90
C ILE A 39 5.89 -1.44 -5.53
N VAL A 40 7.00 -1.65 -4.81
CA VAL A 40 8.18 -2.32 -5.38
C VAL A 40 8.08 -3.84 -5.43
N SER A 41 7.18 -4.44 -4.66
CA SER A 41 6.92 -5.89 -4.67
C SER A 41 5.69 -6.24 -3.82
N ARG A 42 5.22 -7.49 -3.93
CA ARG A 42 4.30 -8.08 -2.93
C ARG A 42 4.88 -8.02 -1.51
N GLY A 43 6.17 -8.31 -1.36
CA GLY A 43 6.86 -8.33 -0.06
C GLY A 43 6.87 -6.97 0.65
N HIS A 44 6.88 -5.87 -0.11
CA HIS A 44 6.73 -4.51 0.42
C HIS A 44 5.40 -4.35 1.17
N LEU A 45 4.30 -4.78 0.55
CA LEU A 45 2.96 -4.70 1.12
C LEU A 45 2.73 -5.71 2.26
N GLU A 46 3.24 -6.93 2.13
CA GLU A 46 3.21 -7.94 3.19
C GLU A 46 3.94 -7.42 4.45
N ARG A 47 5.13 -6.84 4.26
CA ARG A 47 5.91 -6.28 5.36
C ARG A 47 5.19 -5.12 6.04
N ALA A 48 4.54 -4.26 5.26
CA ALA A 48 3.76 -3.14 5.79
C ALA A 48 2.55 -3.62 6.61
N LEU A 49 1.83 -4.62 6.11
CA LEU A 49 0.70 -5.23 6.81
C LEU A 49 1.13 -5.86 8.14
N ASP A 50 2.20 -6.65 8.14
CA ASP A 50 2.73 -7.30 9.34
C ASP A 50 3.09 -6.29 10.44
N LEU A 51 3.70 -5.16 10.05
CA LEU A 51 4.08 -4.10 10.98
C LEU A 51 2.87 -3.33 11.49
N ALA A 52 1.91 -3.01 10.62
CA ALA A 52 0.65 -2.37 10.99
C ALA A 52 -0.14 -3.22 12.01
N ASP A 53 -0.28 -4.51 11.75
CA ASP A 53 -0.98 -5.44 12.63
C ASP A 53 -0.25 -5.61 13.97
N ARG A 54 1.09 -5.65 13.95
CA ARG A 54 1.90 -5.72 15.16
C ARG A 54 1.75 -4.47 16.03
N ALA A 55 1.80 -3.28 15.43
CA ALA A 55 1.63 -2.03 16.16
C ALA A 55 0.24 -1.95 16.80
N ARG A 56 -0.80 -2.35 16.06
CA ARG A 56 -2.17 -2.48 16.60
C ARG A 56 -2.28 -3.44 17.77
N ALA A 57 -1.70 -4.64 17.65
CA ALA A 57 -1.73 -5.64 18.71
C ALA A 57 -0.98 -5.20 19.98
N ARG A 58 -0.12 -4.18 19.89
CA ARG A 58 0.64 -3.58 21.00
C ARG A 58 0.04 -2.27 21.51
N ASP A 59 -1.11 -1.85 20.99
CA ASP A 59 -1.70 -0.52 21.27
C ASP A 59 -0.76 0.65 20.90
N GLU A 60 0.10 0.46 19.91
CA GLU A 60 1.10 1.42 19.41
C GLU A 60 0.75 1.96 18.01
N ALA A 61 -0.48 1.72 17.54
CA ALA A 61 -0.92 2.13 16.21
C ALA A 61 -0.85 3.65 16.02
N ILE A 62 -0.41 4.08 14.84
CA ILE A 62 -0.28 5.50 14.48
C ILE A 62 -1.65 6.08 14.10
N ALA A 63 -2.46 5.29 13.39
CA ALA A 63 -3.78 5.61 12.88
C ALA A 63 -4.86 4.69 13.47
N ARG A 64 -6.09 5.21 13.55
CA ARG A 64 -7.23 4.46 14.08
C ARG A 64 -7.70 3.37 13.13
N GLU A 65 -7.74 3.69 11.83
CA GLU A 65 -8.21 2.79 10.77
C GLU A 65 -7.09 1.89 10.24
N ARG A 66 -7.38 0.59 10.06
CA ARG A 66 -6.38 -0.40 9.67
C ARG A 66 -5.83 -0.16 8.27
N ALA A 67 -6.67 0.24 7.32
CA ALA A 67 -6.25 0.61 5.97
C ALA A 67 -5.23 1.78 5.99
N VAL A 68 -5.51 2.82 6.76
CA VAL A 68 -4.61 3.97 6.94
C VAL A 68 -3.31 3.57 7.64
N GLU A 69 -3.37 2.67 8.63
CA GLU A 69 -2.15 2.14 9.27
C GLU A 69 -1.25 1.43 8.25
N ILE A 70 -1.84 0.60 7.39
CA ILE A 70 -1.12 -0.11 6.33
C ILE A 70 -0.48 0.90 5.36
N LEU A 71 -1.19 1.96 4.97
CA LEU A 71 -0.65 3.04 4.12
C LEU A 71 0.58 3.71 4.75
N LEU A 72 0.51 4.06 6.05
CA LEU A 72 1.62 4.68 6.77
C LEU A 72 2.86 3.78 6.80
N TYR A 73 2.67 2.50 7.10
CA TYR A 73 3.77 1.53 7.10
C TYR A 73 4.32 1.30 5.70
N ALA A 74 3.49 1.15 4.67
CA ALA A 74 3.92 0.99 3.29
C ALA A 74 4.73 2.22 2.81
N ALA A 75 4.34 3.41 3.25
CA ALA A 75 5.08 4.64 2.95
C ALA A 75 6.39 4.77 3.76
N GLY A 76 6.57 4.02 4.84
CA GLY A 76 7.64 4.25 5.80
C GLY A 76 7.53 5.64 6.47
N ARG A 77 6.31 6.15 6.65
CA ARG A 77 6.04 7.50 7.19
C ARG A 77 5.03 7.44 8.33
N ARG A 78 5.20 8.30 9.35
CA ARG A 78 4.23 8.46 10.46
C ARG A 78 3.13 9.50 10.19
N GLN A 79 3.32 10.36 9.19
CA GLN A 79 2.41 11.45 8.87
C GLN A 79 1.56 11.05 7.66
N ILE A 80 0.23 11.09 7.81
CA ILE A 80 -0.71 10.69 6.76
C ILE A 80 -0.53 11.55 5.51
N GLU A 81 -0.31 12.86 5.69
CA GLU A 81 -0.12 13.82 4.61
C GLU A 81 1.10 13.49 3.73
N ARG A 82 2.11 12.83 4.31
CA ARG A 82 3.30 12.37 3.57
C ARG A 82 3.16 10.97 3.00
N ALA A 83 2.17 10.21 3.44
CA ALA A 83 1.91 8.86 2.95
C ALA A 83 0.87 8.83 1.83
N ILE A 84 0.00 9.84 1.76
CA ILE A 84 -1.13 9.87 0.80
C ILE A 84 -0.69 9.85 -0.66
N GLU A 85 0.53 10.31 -0.96
CA GLU A 85 1.12 10.21 -2.30
C GLU A 85 1.32 8.76 -2.76
N LEU A 86 1.55 7.82 -1.82
CA LEU A 86 1.60 6.38 -2.12
C LEU A 86 0.21 5.79 -2.43
N GLY A 87 -0.85 6.51 -2.04
CA GLY A 87 -2.23 6.17 -2.33
C GLY A 87 -2.62 6.47 -3.78
N VAL A 88 -3.91 6.52 -4.04
CA VAL A 88 -4.45 6.81 -5.38
C VAL A 88 -4.78 8.29 -5.55
N SER A 89 -4.71 8.76 -6.79
CA SER A 89 -5.02 10.15 -7.19
C SER A 89 -6.15 10.24 -8.20
N GLU A 90 -6.64 11.43 -8.55
CA GLU A 90 -7.60 11.58 -9.65
C GLU A 90 -6.92 11.26 -11.00
N GLY A 91 -7.69 10.64 -11.91
CA GLY A 91 -7.25 10.24 -13.24
C GLY A 91 -6.98 8.74 -13.39
N ALA A 92 -6.48 8.37 -14.58
CA ALA A 92 -6.15 7.00 -14.93
C ALA A 92 -4.76 6.61 -14.42
N GLN A 93 -4.67 5.57 -13.59
CA GLN A 93 -3.40 5.05 -13.06
C GLN A 93 -3.45 3.53 -12.86
N PRO A 94 -2.30 2.84 -12.87
CA PRO A 94 -2.22 1.47 -12.39
C PRO A 94 -2.36 1.45 -10.87
N VAL A 95 -3.10 0.49 -10.35
CA VAL A 95 -3.42 0.36 -8.93
C VAL A 95 -3.19 -1.07 -8.46
N VAL A 96 -2.73 -1.17 -7.22
CA VAL A 96 -2.77 -2.42 -6.46
C VAL A 96 -3.56 -2.17 -5.19
N VAL A 97 -4.55 -3.03 -4.94
CA VAL A 97 -5.42 -2.94 -3.77
C VAL A 97 -5.11 -4.12 -2.85
N LEU A 98 -4.69 -3.79 -1.63
CA LEU A 98 -4.50 -4.75 -0.55
C LEU A 98 -5.82 -5.00 0.17
N VAL A 99 -6.18 -6.27 0.31
CA VAL A 99 -7.34 -6.72 1.08
C VAL A 99 -6.85 -7.61 2.24
N ALA A 100 -7.10 -7.17 3.47
CA ALA A 100 -6.65 -7.88 4.67
C ALA A 100 -7.82 -8.17 5.63
N GLY A 101 -8.01 -9.43 5.98
CA GLY A 101 -9.11 -9.92 6.81
C GLY A 101 -8.99 -11.42 7.09
N GLY A 102 -10.13 -12.11 7.25
CA GLY A 102 -10.14 -13.58 7.27
C GLY A 102 -10.07 -14.16 5.87
N GLU A 103 -9.41 -15.29 5.66
CA GLU A 103 -9.11 -15.87 4.34
C GLU A 103 -10.33 -15.96 3.37
N ASN A 104 -11.48 -16.40 3.87
CA ASN A 104 -12.72 -16.44 3.07
C ASN A 104 -13.25 -15.04 2.72
N ALA A 105 -13.16 -14.11 3.66
CA ALA A 105 -13.61 -12.73 3.48
C ALA A 105 -12.69 -11.97 2.53
N GLU A 106 -11.37 -12.19 2.62
CA GLU A 106 -10.38 -11.60 1.73
C GLU A 106 -10.68 -11.94 0.27
N ARG A 107 -10.96 -13.21 -0.04
CA ARG A 107 -11.31 -13.64 -1.40
C ARG A 107 -12.61 -13.02 -1.91
N ALA A 108 -13.64 -12.93 -1.07
CA ALA A 108 -14.92 -12.35 -1.46
C ALA A 108 -14.77 -10.84 -1.73
N ALA A 109 -14.15 -10.11 -0.80
CA ALA A 109 -13.84 -8.70 -0.98
C ALA A 109 -12.92 -8.43 -2.17
N ALA A 110 -11.90 -9.27 -2.41
CA ALA A 110 -11.02 -9.15 -3.57
C ALA A 110 -11.79 -9.29 -4.89
N SER A 111 -12.79 -10.17 -4.95
CA SER A 111 -13.66 -10.30 -6.13
C SER A 111 -14.48 -9.01 -6.37
N ASP A 112 -15.04 -8.42 -5.31
CA ASP A 112 -15.84 -7.19 -5.43
C ASP A 112 -14.97 -5.97 -5.76
N VAL A 113 -13.76 -5.89 -5.20
CA VAL A 113 -12.74 -4.89 -5.56
C VAL A 113 -12.33 -5.06 -7.02
N GLY A 114 -12.11 -6.29 -7.49
CA GLY A 114 -11.77 -6.58 -8.87
C GLY A 114 -12.82 -6.09 -9.86
N ALA A 115 -14.10 -6.09 -9.49
CA ALA A 115 -15.17 -5.53 -10.31
C ALA A 115 -15.13 -3.99 -10.44
N LEU A 116 -14.28 -3.31 -9.66
CA LEU A 116 -14.06 -1.86 -9.76
C LEU A 116 -12.92 -1.48 -10.69
N LEU A 117 -12.10 -2.45 -11.11
CA LEU A 117 -10.83 -2.23 -11.79
C LEU A 117 -10.85 -2.88 -13.17
N ASP A 118 -10.10 -2.29 -14.10
CA ASP A 118 -9.74 -2.97 -15.34
C ASP A 118 -8.55 -3.89 -15.04
N ALA A 119 -8.77 -5.20 -15.04
CA ALA A 119 -7.74 -6.19 -14.66
C ALA A 119 -6.47 -6.05 -15.52
N GLU A 120 -5.32 -5.90 -14.86
CA GLU A 120 -4.00 -5.73 -15.45
C GLU A 120 -2.95 -6.13 -14.41
N ASP A 121 -1.92 -6.87 -14.81
CA ASP A 121 -0.77 -7.15 -13.94
C ASP A 121 0.04 -5.85 -13.79
N THR A 122 0.08 -5.29 -12.59
CA THR A 122 0.69 -3.98 -12.31
C THR A 122 1.81 -4.05 -11.29
N LEU A 123 1.78 -5.06 -10.43
CA LEU A 123 2.88 -5.43 -9.55
C LEU A 123 4.06 -5.87 -10.43
N ASP A 124 5.28 -5.56 -10.00
CA ASP A 124 6.54 -5.71 -10.75
C ASP A 124 6.80 -4.67 -11.86
N SER A 125 5.87 -3.73 -12.10
CA SER A 125 6.03 -2.64 -13.08
C SER A 125 6.18 -1.24 -12.45
N PHE A 126 6.74 -1.17 -11.24
CA PHE A 126 6.91 0.08 -10.51
C PHE A 126 7.83 1.06 -11.26
N ASP A 127 7.68 2.35 -10.96
CA ASP A 127 8.49 3.44 -11.51
C ASP A 127 9.67 3.73 -10.57
N ALA A 128 10.87 3.28 -10.98
CA ALA A 128 12.07 3.41 -10.15
C ALA A 128 12.43 4.87 -9.83
N GLU A 129 12.14 5.84 -10.71
CA GLU A 129 12.44 7.25 -10.45
C GLU A 129 11.51 7.80 -9.37
N ARG A 130 10.20 7.53 -9.48
CA ARG A 130 9.21 7.90 -8.46
C ARG A 130 9.49 7.27 -7.11
N VAL A 131 9.79 5.98 -7.09
CA VAL A 131 10.11 5.26 -5.86
C VAL A 131 11.34 5.89 -5.20
N ARG A 132 12.39 6.17 -5.96
CA ARG A 132 13.60 6.80 -5.43
C ARG A 132 13.33 8.20 -4.87
N GLU A 133 12.56 9.01 -5.57
CA GLU A 133 12.17 10.35 -5.13
C GLU A 133 11.35 10.28 -3.83
N PHE A 134 10.32 9.44 -3.80
CA PHE A 134 9.42 9.31 -2.65
C PHE A 134 10.12 8.79 -1.38
N PHE A 135 10.99 7.79 -1.54
CA PHE A 135 11.74 7.20 -0.43
C PHE A 135 13.05 7.93 -0.13
N ASP A 136 13.41 9.00 -0.86
CA ASP A 136 14.68 9.72 -0.71
C ASP A 136 15.89 8.76 -0.82
N ILE A 137 15.92 7.99 -1.92
CA ILE A 137 16.98 7.02 -2.25
C ILE A 137 17.87 7.59 -3.35
N GLY A 138 19.01 8.13 -2.94
CA GLY A 138 19.98 8.79 -3.81
C GLY A 138 20.98 7.84 -4.48
N ASP A 139 21.66 8.33 -5.54
CA ASP A 139 22.69 7.54 -6.26
C ASP A 139 23.83 7.06 -5.34
N ARG A 140 24.18 7.87 -4.34
CA ARG A 140 25.25 7.53 -3.38
C ARG A 140 24.88 6.33 -2.51
N GLU A 141 23.61 6.23 -2.11
CA GLU A 141 23.11 5.11 -1.29
C GLU A 141 23.10 3.83 -2.12
N LEU A 142 22.54 3.89 -3.33
CA LEU A 142 22.55 2.77 -4.28
C LEU A 142 23.97 2.30 -4.63
N ALA A 143 24.94 3.21 -4.74
CA ALA A 143 26.33 2.86 -5.02
C ALA A 143 27.09 2.32 -3.80
N ALA A 144 26.57 2.50 -2.58
CA ALA A 144 27.23 2.09 -1.33
C ALA A 144 26.85 0.68 -0.89
N THR A 145 25.91 0.02 -1.55
CA THR A 145 25.38 -1.30 -1.21
C THR A 145 25.20 -2.17 -2.46
N ASP A 146 25.24 -3.49 -2.28
CA ASP A 146 24.83 -4.45 -3.30
C ASP A 146 23.30 -4.68 -3.31
N ALA A 147 22.58 -4.09 -2.36
CA ALA A 147 21.13 -4.20 -2.21
C ALA A 147 20.38 -3.45 -3.33
N GLY A 148 19.30 -4.06 -3.82
CA GLY A 148 18.46 -3.44 -4.85
C GLY A 148 17.53 -2.37 -4.28
N LEU A 149 16.85 -1.63 -5.16
CA LEU A 149 15.85 -0.64 -4.76
C LEU A 149 14.72 -1.26 -3.92
N VAL A 150 14.32 -2.50 -4.24
CA VAL A 150 13.32 -3.27 -3.48
C VAL A 150 13.76 -3.46 -2.02
N ASP A 151 15.02 -3.84 -1.81
CA ASP A 151 15.56 -4.10 -0.47
C ASP A 151 15.62 -2.81 0.37
N LEU A 152 16.07 -1.71 -0.23
CA LEU A 152 16.14 -0.40 0.41
C LEU A 152 14.75 0.10 0.83
N VAL A 153 13.73 -0.07 -0.01
CA VAL A 153 12.34 0.28 0.34
C VAL A 153 11.84 -0.59 1.49
N CYS A 154 12.04 -1.91 1.42
CA CYS A 154 11.67 -2.83 2.50
C CYS A 154 12.37 -2.49 3.83
N GLU A 155 13.63 -2.03 3.78
CA GLU A 155 14.35 -1.52 4.93
C GLU A 155 13.70 -0.25 5.51
N ARG A 156 13.38 0.75 4.68
CA ARG A 156 12.71 1.98 5.14
C ARG A 156 11.37 1.68 5.81
N VAL A 157 10.59 0.75 5.25
CA VAL A 157 9.33 0.27 5.86
C VAL A 157 9.58 -0.39 7.22
N ALA A 158 10.62 -1.21 7.33
CA ALA A 158 10.97 -1.88 8.58
C ALA A 158 11.49 -0.92 9.67
N LEU A 159 12.22 0.12 9.30
CA LEU A 159 12.82 1.09 10.23
C LEU A 159 11.79 1.99 10.91
N LEU A 160 10.62 2.19 10.32
CA LEU A 160 9.55 3.00 10.91
C LEU A 160 9.18 2.57 12.34
N ASP A 161 9.25 1.27 12.64
CA ASP A 161 8.96 0.69 13.97
C ASP A 161 10.11 0.87 14.98
N VAL A 162 11.34 1.11 14.50
CA VAL A 162 12.54 1.30 15.32
C VAL A 162 12.72 2.77 15.70
N GLU A 163 12.39 3.68 14.79
CA GLU A 163 12.53 5.15 14.96
C GLU A 163 11.33 5.78 15.71
N LYS A 164 10.79 5.12 16.74
CA LYS A 164 9.67 5.66 17.54
C LYS A 164 10.10 6.81 18.45
#